data_AF-W9HIN4-F1
#
_entry.id   AF-W9HIN4-F1
#
_cell.length_a   1.000
_cell.length_b   1.000
_cell.length_c   1.000
_cell.angle_alpha   90.00
_cell.angle_beta   90.00
_cell.angle_gamma   90.00
#
_symmetry.space_group_name_H-M   'P 1'
#
loop_
_entity.id
_entity.type
_entity.pdbx_description
1 polymer ?
#
loop_
_entity_poly.entity_id
_entity_poly.type
_entity_poly.pdbx_seq_one_letter_code
_entity_poly.pdbx_strand_id
1 'polypeptide(L)'
;MFNVVVKDVPEPVQILEKEWAKDPWFGGASVPVMMPGVMTSDAGAAIRDTVGHIHFVGTETATEWMGYMEGAIRSGIRGGKEVIAALNQTV
;
A
#
# COMPACT_ATOMS: atom_id res chain seq x y z
N MET A 1 17.23 -12.82 -23.24
CA MET A 1 17.80 -13.40 -22.01
C MET A 1 16.67 -14.09 -21.24
N PHE A 2 16.14 -15.22 -21.73
CA PHE A 2 15.29 -16.21 -21.01
C PHE A 2 15.11 -17.47 -21.91
N ASN A 3 16.15 -17.86 -22.66
CA ASN A 3 16.02 -18.84 -23.76
C ASN A 3 16.73 -20.17 -23.46
N VAL A 4 17.04 -20.46 -22.20
CA VAL A 4 17.62 -21.75 -21.83
C VAL A 4 16.48 -22.72 -21.59
N VAL A 5 16.19 -23.53 -22.60
CA VAL A 5 15.31 -24.68 -22.47
C VAL A 5 16.13 -25.82 -21.89
N VAL A 6 15.84 -26.18 -20.65
CA VAL A 6 16.41 -27.35 -19.98
C VAL A 6 15.45 -28.52 -20.16
N LYS A 7 16.00 -29.75 -20.20
CA LYS A 7 15.19 -30.97 -20.23
C LYS A 7 14.38 -31.14 -18.94
N ASP A 8 14.98 -30.79 -17.80
CA ASP A 8 14.42 -30.91 -16.45
C ASP A 8 14.84 -29.68 -15.61
N VAL A 9 14.01 -29.27 -14.64
CA VAL A 9 14.34 -28.17 -13.71
C VAL A 9 15.34 -28.68 -12.68
N PRO A 10 16.52 -28.05 -12.50
CA PRO A 10 17.52 -28.49 -11.53
C PRO A 10 17.08 -28.24 -10.09
N GLU A 11 17.62 -29.03 -9.17
CA GLU A 11 17.39 -28.86 -7.73
C GLU A 11 17.89 -27.49 -7.24
N PRO A 12 17.11 -26.76 -6.41
CA PRO A 12 17.50 -25.46 -5.92
C PRO A 12 18.63 -25.57 -4.89
N VAL A 13 19.61 -24.67 -4.96
CA VAL A 13 20.66 -24.55 -3.94
C VAL A 13 20.08 -24.09 -2.60
N GLN A 14 19.05 -23.24 -2.64
CA GLN A 14 18.36 -22.71 -1.47
C GLN A 14 16.94 -22.29 -1.82
N ILE A 15 16.02 -22.49 -0.88
CA ILE A 15 14.65 -21.98 -0.92
C ILE A 15 14.46 -21.05 0.27
N LEU A 16 13.93 -19.85 0.02
CA LEU A 16 13.54 -18.88 1.03
C LEU A 16 12.06 -18.54 0.84
N GLU A 17 11.29 -18.67 1.91
CA GLU A 17 9.85 -18.44 1.90
C GLU A 17 9.47 -17.45 2.99
N LYS A 18 8.52 -16.57 2.67
CA LYS A 18 7.89 -15.67 3.64
C LYS A 18 6.38 -15.74 3.44
N GLU A 19 5.70 -16.18 4.49
CA GLU A 19 4.25 -16.19 4.54
C GLU A 19 3.75 -14.89 5.19
N TRP A 20 3.40 -13.92 4.35
CA TRP A 20 2.97 -12.60 4.78
C TRP A 20 1.67 -12.59 5.59
N ALA A 21 0.78 -13.56 5.35
CA ALA A 21 -0.46 -13.72 6.12
C ALA A 21 -0.21 -14.04 7.61
N LYS A 22 0.96 -14.59 7.95
CA LYS A 22 1.35 -14.89 9.34
C LYS A 22 2.11 -13.75 10.02
N ASP A 23 2.39 -12.66 9.31
CA ASP A 23 3.07 -11.51 9.89
C ASP A 23 2.06 -10.62 10.63
N PRO A 24 2.16 -10.46 11.97
CA PRO A 24 1.16 -9.75 12.77
C PRO A 24 1.10 -8.26 12.45
N TRP A 25 2.15 -7.70 11.82
CA TRP A 25 2.21 -6.27 11.46
C TRP A 25 1.80 -6.03 10.01
N PHE A 26 1.77 -7.08 9.18
CA PHE A 26 1.42 -6.97 7.77
C PHE A 26 -0.01 -7.46 7.51
N GLY A 27 -0.45 -8.54 8.16
CA GLY A 27 -1.82 -9.07 8.06
C GLY A 27 -2.18 -9.72 6.71
N GLY A 28 -1.26 -9.73 5.73
CA GLY A 28 -1.46 -10.31 4.40
C GLY A 28 -0.79 -9.49 3.30
N ALA A 29 -0.53 -10.09 2.13
CA ALA A 29 0.13 -9.44 1.00
C ALA A 29 -0.64 -9.64 -0.31
N SER A 30 -0.44 -8.80 -1.33
CA SER A 30 0.39 -7.58 -1.36
C SER A 30 -0.38 -6.28 -1.17
N VAL A 31 -1.71 -6.30 -1.38
CA VAL A 31 -2.59 -5.14 -1.29
C VAL A 31 -3.89 -5.56 -0.61
N PRO A 32 -4.43 -4.78 0.35
CA PRO A 32 -5.73 -5.07 0.91
C PRO A 32 -6.81 -4.90 -0.17
N VAL A 33 -7.76 -5.83 -0.21
CA VAL A 33 -8.90 -5.80 -1.12
C VAL A 33 -10.13 -5.39 -0.34
N MET A 34 -10.92 -4.49 -0.92
CA MET A 34 -12.20 -4.09 -0.37
C MET A 34 -13.28 -5.11 -0.72
N MET A 35 -14.09 -5.48 0.28
CA MET A 35 -15.28 -6.29 0.05
C MET A 35 -16.31 -5.55 -0.83
N PRO A 36 -17.21 -6.26 -1.52
CA PRO A 36 -18.26 -5.63 -2.34
C PRO A 36 -19.03 -4.56 -1.56
N GLY A 37 -19.24 -3.40 -2.19
CA GLY A 37 -19.97 -2.27 -1.62
C GLY A 37 -19.16 -1.33 -0.73
N VAL A 38 -17.99 -1.74 -0.21
CA VAL A 38 -17.16 -0.89 0.66
C VAL A 38 -16.62 0.33 -0.11
N MET A 39 -16.10 0.12 -1.32
CA MET A 39 -15.54 1.21 -2.14
C MET A 39 -16.58 2.29 -2.49
N THR A 40 -17.85 1.92 -2.66
CA THR A 40 -18.94 2.84 -3.02
C THR A 40 -19.69 3.40 -1.79
N SER A 41 -19.29 3.00 -0.59
CA SER A 41 -19.86 3.50 0.67
C SER A 41 -19.10 4.72 1.18
N ASP A 42 -19.60 5.34 2.24
CA ASP A 42 -18.93 6.45 2.93
C ASP A 42 -17.50 6.09 3.39
N ALA A 43 -17.25 4.81 3.73
CA ALA A 43 -15.90 4.35 4.09
C ALA A 43 -14.91 4.40 2.92
N GLY A 44 -15.38 4.07 1.71
CA GLY A 44 -14.57 4.17 0.49
C GLY A 44 -14.30 5.62 0.10
N ALA A 45 -15.28 6.51 0.30
CA ALA A 45 -15.11 7.95 0.11
C ALA A 45 -14.09 8.54 1.11
N ALA A 46 -14.14 8.09 2.37
CA ALA A 46 -13.33 8.64 3.46
C ALA A 46 -11.89 8.10 3.55
N ILE A 47 -11.46 7.21 2.64
CA ILE A 47 -10.15 6.53 2.72
C ILE A 47 -8.93 7.49 2.78
N ARG A 48 -9.10 8.74 2.38
CA ARG A 48 -8.05 9.78 2.39
C ARG A 48 -8.38 10.95 3.31
N ASP A 49 -9.55 10.93 3.95
CA ASP A 49 -10.03 12.05 4.73
C ASP A 49 -9.20 12.23 6.00
N THR A 50 -8.93 13.47 6.35
CA THR A 50 -8.24 13.82 7.59
C THR A 50 -9.22 13.89 8.75
N VAL A 51 -8.80 13.48 9.95
CA VAL A 51 -9.61 13.58 11.17
C VAL A 51 -8.88 14.46 12.18
N GLY A 52 -9.30 15.73 12.32
CA GLY A 52 -8.60 16.71 13.14
C GLY A 52 -7.16 16.91 12.66
N HIS A 53 -6.19 16.60 13.51
CA HIS A 53 -4.75 16.68 13.19
C HIS A 53 -4.16 15.34 12.70
N ILE A 54 -5.01 14.35 12.38
CA ILE A 54 -4.60 13.02 11.91
C ILE A 54 -4.69 12.98 10.39
N HIS A 55 -3.56 12.69 9.74
CA HIS A 55 -3.41 12.55 8.30
C HIS A 55 -3.05 11.10 7.97
N PHE A 56 -3.81 10.46 7.08
CA PHE A 56 -3.63 9.05 6.74
C PHE A 56 -2.76 8.87 5.51
N VAL A 57 -1.63 8.19 5.66
CA VAL A 57 -0.72 7.79 4.58
C VAL A 57 -0.65 6.27 4.48
N GLY A 58 -0.11 5.77 3.38
CA GLY A 58 -0.13 4.34 3.03
C GLY A 58 -0.40 4.16 1.55
N THR A 59 0.02 3.06 0.93
CA THR A 59 -0.18 2.91 -0.52
C THR A 59 -1.67 2.87 -0.89
N GLU A 60 -2.51 2.44 0.04
CA GLU A 60 -3.97 2.35 -0.02
C GLU A 60 -4.64 3.72 -0.19
N THR A 61 -4.00 4.78 0.30
CA THR A 61 -4.52 6.15 0.18
C THR A 61 -4.03 6.87 -1.08
N ALA A 62 -3.19 6.22 -1.89
CA ALA A 62 -2.75 6.78 -3.17
C ALA A 62 -3.89 6.85 -4.20
N THR A 63 -3.82 7.82 -5.12
CA THR A 63 -4.73 7.95 -6.28
C THR A 63 -4.18 7.25 -7.52
N GLU A 64 -2.87 6.99 -7.54
CA GLU A 64 -2.15 6.31 -8.60
C GLU A 64 -1.22 5.28 -7.97
N TRP A 65 -1.06 4.13 -8.64
CA TRP A 65 -0.21 3.04 -8.17
C TRP A 65 -0.54 2.54 -6.74
N MET A 66 -1.84 2.54 -6.41
CA MET A 66 -2.33 1.97 -5.15
C MET A 66 -1.94 0.49 -5.05
N GLY A 67 -1.37 0.10 -3.91
CA GLY A 67 -0.83 -1.23 -3.67
C GLY A 67 0.64 -1.44 -4.07
N TYR A 68 1.33 -0.40 -4.54
CA TYR A 68 2.72 -0.47 -4.96
C TYR A 68 3.61 0.51 -4.19
N MET A 69 4.92 0.28 -4.22
CA MET A 69 5.90 1.16 -3.57
C MET A 69 5.74 2.63 -4.01
N GLU A 70 5.42 2.88 -5.28
CA GLU A 70 5.17 4.23 -5.80
C GLU A 70 3.96 4.89 -5.13
N GLY A 71 2.88 4.13 -4.87
CA GLY A 71 1.72 4.62 -4.13
C GLY A 71 2.09 5.03 -2.72
N ALA A 72 2.95 4.26 -2.02
CA ALA A 72 3.43 4.60 -0.69
C ALA A 72 4.24 5.92 -0.67
N ILE A 73 5.13 6.12 -1.66
CA ILE A 73 5.90 7.36 -1.79
C ILE A 73 4.96 8.54 -2.03
N ARG A 74 4.05 8.42 -3.00
CA ARG A 74 3.10 9.48 -3.38
C ARG A 74 2.20 9.88 -2.23
N SER A 75 1.63 8.90 -1.53
CA SER A 75 0.73 9.17 -0.41
C SER A 75 1.46 9.82 0.76
N GLY A 76 2.72 9.44 1.01
CA GLY A 76 3.61 10.07 1.99
C GLY A 76 3.92 11.54 1.66
N ILE A 77 4.29 11.84 0.41
CA ILE A 77 4.52 13.23 -0.04
C ILE A 77 3.27 14.08 0.13
N ARG A 78 2.10 13.56 -0.25
CA ARG A 78 0.82 14.26 -0.07
C ARG A 78 0.51 14.48 1.41
N GLY A 79 0.62 13.46 2.27
CA GLY A 79 0.39 13.62 3.71
C GLY A 79 1.30 14.67 4.36
N GLY A 80 2.57 14.72 3.96
CA GLY A 80 3.49 15.77 4.41
C GLY A 80 3.03 17.18 4.01
N LYS A 81 2.52 17.35 2.78
CA LYS A 81 1.96 18.63 2.32
C LYS A 81 0.69 19.01 3.10
N GLU A 82 -0.18 18.05 3.39
CA GLU A 82 -1.39 18.30 4.18
C GLU A 82 -1.04 18.81 5.59
N VAL A 83 -0.06 18.21 6.26
CA VAL A 83 0.41 18.65 7.58
C VAL A 83 1.00 20.05 7.52
N ILE A 84 1.86 20.33 6.53
CA ILE A 84 2.44 21.68 6.36
C ILE A 84 1.33 22.73 6.16
N ALA A 85 0.32 22.42 5.35
CA ALA A 85 -0.80 23.32 5.12
C ALA A 85 -1.62 23.56 6.40
N ALA A 86 -1.91 22.50 7.18
CA ALA A 86 -2.65 22.62 8.43
C ALA A 86 -1.91 23.48 9.47
N LEU A 87 -0.59 23.31 9.59
CA LEU A 87 0.24 24.13 10.50
C LEU A 87 0.26 25.61 10.10
N ASN A 88 0.26 25.90 8.79
CA ASN A 88 0.25 27.27 8.28
C ASN A 88 -1.11 27.97 8.41
N GLN A 89 -2.20 27.22 8.61
CA GLN A 89 -3.54 27.78 8.81
C GLN A 89 -3.82 28.18 10.27
N THR A 90 -2.92 27.88 11.21
CA THR A 90 -3.10 28.14 12.65
C THR A 90 -2.56 29.53 13.07
N VAL A 91 -2.75 30.56 12.24
CA VAL A 91 -2.41 31.96 12.56
C VAL A 91 -3.67 32.80 12.65
#